data_AF-A0A4U2E7M8-F1
#
_entry.id   AF-A0A4U2E7M8-F1
#
_cell.length_a   1.000
_cell.length_b   1.000
_cell.length_c   1.000
_cell.angle_alpha   90.00
_cell.angle_beta   90.00
_cell.angle_gamma   90.00
#
_symmetry.space_group_name_H-M   'P 1'
#
loop_
_entity.id
_entity.type
_entity.pdbx_description
1 polymer ?
#
loop_
_entity_poly.entity_id
_entity_poly.type
_entity_poly.pdbx_seq_one_letter_code
_entity_poly.pdbx_strand_id
1 'polypeptide(L)'
;MKLYIPSATLSVLLLSPSFASAEDIPDSHELRNFSMRSQSSGIAPPQEVLGVYVVNSGPGLDTGCTYASGGPLLISLPVPMVVSPNVLQSDGRIAPSKLGDMQQKGVIGSNARISMPVFDIDSNANVSNIAPEIDIVSFNGKSLGTLQGADNRWTDTNLQVDISDIKFGQNNEIRVDIDTGNTGDNWCMSADWVSIEFDVAIPVILAHGIAAQSDTWDDDTAPGVLSTLDDYGIRYTRFSADKNGTTATNANILNNKIQGFLDELKSDKVHVIAHSKGGLDTQNLKALSPSFEITSLSTFSTPHLGSVAADLSVIKMDHYADIYSNVSTDPNNYAGKYMQLPNIPFAGPKMPGIRDLTTDTASNAIQMRTRGNIANTFSIGANADLNQDGVIEKDPDIVGLFPWGSRWAGVTAWQALRSFSSAAYLDTQTVPQENDVVVTLASANPSYTNALGNVLANHSTMKTGQNVERFLQQIISMR
;
A
#
# COMPACT_ATOMS: atom_id res chain seq x y z
N MET A 1 37.82 -59.12 45.42
CA MET A 1 37.57 -58.05 46.41
C MET A 1 36.15 -57.54 46.13
N LYS A 2 35.08 -58.32 46.42
CA LYS A 2 34.24 -58.32 47.63
C LYS A 2 33.98 -56.92 48.23
N LEU A 3 32.71 -56.49 48.23
CA LEU A 3 31.86 -56.09 49.37
C LEU A 3 30.70 -55.21 48.83
N TYR A 4 29.47 -55.17 49.33
CA TYR A 4 28.59 -56.01 50.15
C TYR A 4 27.23 -55.25 50.15
N ILE A 5 26.11 -55.95 50.07
CA ILE A 5 24.75 -55.42 50.25
C ILE A 5 24.47 -55.23 51.77
N PRO A 6 23.50 -54.40 52.18
CA PRO A 6 22.44 -55.01 52.99
C PRO A 6 21.02 -54.62 52.56
N SER A 7 20.15 -55.63 52.63
CA SER A 7 18.70 -55.57 52.53
C SER A 7 18.07 -55.20 53.87
N ALA A 8 16.95 -54.48 53.82
CA ALA A 8 15.87 -54.47 54.81
C ALA A 8 14.65 -53.83 54.12
N THR A 9 13.38 -54.16 54.31
CA THR A 9 12.64 -55.22 54.98
C THR A 9 11.21 -55.11 54.40
N LEU A 10 10.54 -56.25 54.29
CA LEU A 10 9.15 -56.42 53.84
C LEU A 10 8.17 -55.84 54.89
N SER A 11 7.18 -55.05 54.48
CA SER A 11 5.93 -54.85 55.22
C SER A 11 4.75 -54.80 54.26
N VAL A 12 3.97 -55.88 54.30
CA VAL A 12 2.62 -56.00 53.73
C VAL A 12 1.65 -55.32 54.70
N LEU A 13 0.80 -54.42 54.20
CA LEU A 13 -0.46 -54.06 54.86
C LEU A 13 -1.61 -54.26 53.86
N LEU A 14 -2.54 -55.14 54.24
CA LEU A 14 -3.83 -55.38 53.61
C LEU A 14 -4.91 -54.52 54.31
N LEU A 15 -6.07 -54.41 53.64
CA LEU A 15 -7.39 -53.86 54.05
C LEU A 15 -7.57 -52.36 53.74
N SER A 16 -8.64 -51.86 53.12
CA SER A 16 -9.94 -52.38 52.64
C SER A 16 -10.64 -51.23 51.87
N PRO A 17 -11.73 -51.45 51.10
CA PRO A 17 -12.29 -50.45 50.21
C PRO A 17 -13.23 -49.49 50.97
N SER A 18 -13.05 -48.19 50.76
CA SER A 18 -14.03 -47.19 51.15
C SER A 18 -14.73 -46.69 49.89
N PHE A 19 -15.99 -47.09 49.75
CA PHE A 19 -16.94 -46.37 48.91
C PHE A 19 -17.07 -44.95 49.46
N ALA A 20 -16.81 -43.96 48.63
CA ALA A 20 -17.25 -42.59 48.84
C ALA A 20 -18.08 -42.20 47.62
N SER A 21 -19.40 -42.20 47.79
CA SER A 21 -20.30 -41.38 47.00
C SER A 21 -20.17 -39.94 47.49
N ALA A 22 -19.86 -39.00 46.61
CA ALA A 22 -20.08 -37.58 46.86
C ALA A 22 -20.23 -36.86 45.53
N GLU A 23 -21.29 -36.05 45.44
CA GLU A 23 -21.46 -34.98 44.48
C GLU A 23 -20.28 -34.02 44.60
N ASP A 24 -19.37 -34.00 43.62
CA ASP A 24 -18.28 -33.03 43.58
C ASP A 24 -18.79 -31.74 42.95
N ILE A 25 -19.17 -30.79 43.81
CA ILE A 25 -19.12 -29.37 43.47
C ILE A 25 -17.63 -29.00 43.41
N PRO A 26 -17.12 -28.39 42.31
CA PRO A 26 -15.69 -28.15 42.16
C PRO A 26 -15.15 -27.25 43.28
N ASP A 27 -14.04 -27.67 43.89
CA ASP A 27 -13.39 -26.91 44.95
C ASP A 27 -12.86 -25.56 44.40
N SER A 28 -12.87 -24.53 45.23
CA SER A 28 -12.45 -23.16 44.87
C SER A 28 -10.99 -23.07 44.39
N HIS A 29 -10.16 -24.07 44.70
CA HIS A 29 -8.81 -24.22 44.20
C HIS A 29 -8.74 -24.78 42.76
N GLU A 30 -9.66 -25.67 42.36
CA GLU A 30 -9.77 -26.12 40.97
C GLU A 30 -10.32 -25.00 40.08
N LEU A 31 -11.34 -24.27 40.54
CA LEU A 31 -11.85 -23.08 39.85
C LEU A 31 -10.76 -22.01 39.66
N ARG A 32 -9.86 -21.82 40.64
CA ARG A 32 -8.71 -20.88 40.53
C ARG A 32 -7.61 -21.40 39.59
N ASN A 33 -7.30 -22.68 39.60
CA ASN A 33 -6.29 -23.27 38.71
C ASN A 33 -6.78 -23.36 37.26
N PHE A 34 -8.08 -23.62 37.07
CA PHE A 34 -8.76 -23.62 35.77
C PHE A 34 -8.82 -22.20 35.20
N SER A 35 -9.21 -21.21 36.01
CA SER A 35 -9.20 -19.78 35.64
C SER A 35 -7.81 -19.26 35.24
N MET A 36 -6.71 -19.79 35.80
CA MET A 36 -5.34 -19.39 35.40
C MET A 36 -4.82 -20.11 34.14
N ARG A 37 -5.29 -21.33 33.83
CA ARG A 37 -4.90 -22.06 32.60
C ARG A 37 -5.73 -21.66 31.38
N SER A 38 -6.94 -21.15 31.60
CA SER A 38 -7.87 -20.71 30.56
C SER A 38 -7.70 -19.25 30.10
N GLN A 39 -6.74 -18.51 30.67
CA GLN A 39 -6.54 -17.08 30.39
C GLN A 39 -5.58 -16.79 29.22
N SER A 40 -4.80 -17.77 28.77
CA SER A 40 -3.99 -17.65 27.56
C SER A 40 -3.58 -19.02 27.04
N SER A 41 -3.59 -19.16 25.72
CA SER A 41 -3.28 -20.38 25.00
C SER A 41 -1.79 -20.73 24.94
N GLY A 42 -0.92 -19.76 25.22
CA GLY A 42 0.52 -19.86 24.92
C GLY A 42 0.84 -19.88 23.42
N ILE A 43 -0.18 -19.74 22.56
CA ILE A 43 -0.05 -19.57 21.12
C ILE A 43 -0.03 -18.07 20.86
N ALA A 44 1.09 -17.56 20.35
CA ALA A 44 1.21 -16.13 20.10
C ALA A 44 0.30 -15.69 18.93
N PRO A 45 -0.39 -14.55 19.02
CA PRO A 45 -1.10 -13.98 17.88
C PRO A 45 -0.11 -13.66 16.74
N PRO A 46 -0.55 -13.74 15.47
CA PRO A 46 0.28 -13.33 14.35
C PRO A 46 0.55 -11.81 14.41
N GLN A 47 1.63 -11.38 13.76
CA GLN A 47 1.93 -9.95 13.62
C GLN A 47 0.91 -9.29 12.69
N GLU A 48 0.34 -8.15 13.11
CA GLU A 48 -0.48 -7.34 12.24
C GLU A 48 0.35 -6.76 11.09
N VAL A 49 -0.12 -7.03 9.87
CA VAL A 49 0.40 -6.50 8.61
C VAL A 49 -0.79 -6.32 7.66
N LEU A 50 -0.59 -5.70 6.50
CA LEU A 50 -1.64 -5.56 5.50
C LEU A 50 -2.27 -6.93 5.22
N GLY A 51 -3.59 -7.05 5.36
CA GLY A 51 -4.34 -8.30 5.19
C GLY A 51 -4.29 -9.28 6.36
N VAL A 52 -3.62 -8.97 7.47
CA VAL A 52 -3.65 -9.72 8.75
C VAL A 52 -4.07 -8.79 9.88
N TYR A 53 -5.24 -9.04 10.45
CA TYR A 53 -5.81 -8.21 11.52
C TYR A 53 -6.13 -9.05 12.73
N VAL A 54 -5.83 -8.53 13.92
CA VAL A 54 -5.88 -9.30 15.17
C VAL A 54 -6.62 -8.55 16.26
N VAL A 55 -7.42 -9.27 17.04
CA VAL A 55 -7.95 -8.81 18.32
C VAL A 55 -7.53 -9.80 19.40
N ASN A 56 -6.82 -9.30 20.42
CA ASN A 56 -6.27 -10.08 21.53
C ASN A 56 -6.83 -9.62 22.90
N SER A 57 -7.96 -8.93 22.90
CA SER A 57 -8.70 -8.57 24.13
C SER A 57 -10.07 -8.00 23.75
N GLY A 58 -11.03 -8.11 24.68
CA GLY A 58 -12.39 -7.57 24.51
C GLY A 58 -13.46 -8.60 24.80
N PRO A 59 -14.75 -8.27 24.56
CA PRO A 59 -15.85 -9.21 24.74
C PRO A 59 -15.62 -10.52 23.96
N GLY A 60 -15.94 -11.64 24.60
CA GLY A 60 -15.79 -12.97 24.01
C GLY A 60 -14.35 -13.53 23.97
N LEU A 61 -13.35 -12.76 24.43
CA LEU A 61 -11.95 -13.17 24.52
C LEU A 61 -11.47 -13.17 25.97
N ASP A 62 -10.53 -14.07 26.28
CA ASP A 62 -9.92 -14.23 27.60
C ASP A 62 -10.94 -14.34 28.75
N THR A 63 -12.15 -14.84 28.44
CA THR A 63 -13.27 -14.92 29.39
C THR A 63 -13.08 -16.00 30.45
N GLY A 64 -12.08 -16.88 30.27
CA GLY A 64 -12.05 -18.17 30.92
C GLY A 64 -13.21 -19.05 30.46
N CYS A 65 -13.59 -20.04 31.26
CA CYS A 65 -14.69 -20.96 30.92
C CYS A 65 -16.06 -20.24 30.92
N THR A 66 -16.66 -20.16 29.73
CA THR A 66 -17.98 -19.55 29.51
C THR A 66 -18.97 -20.63 29.09
N TYR A 67 -20.09 -20.71 29.80
CA TYR A 67 -21.18 -21.64 29.50
C TYR A 67 -22.27 -20.99 28.63
N ALA A 68 -23.12 -21.82 28.03
CA ALA A 68 -24.26 -21.39 27.21
C ALA A 68 -25.20 -20.39 27.91
N SER A 69 -25.44 -20.53 29.23
CA SER A 69 -26.26 -19.58 30.00
C SER A 69 -25.68 -18.17 30.09
N GLY A 70 -24.36 -18.02 29.92
CA GLY A 70 -23.67 -16.73 29.82
C GLY A 70 -23.90 -16.01 28.50
N GLY A 71 -24.55 -16.67 27.53
CA GLY A 71 -24.72 -16.20 26.16
C GLY A 71 -23.57 -16.61 25.25
N PRO A 72 -23.71 -16.36 23.93
CA PRO A 72 -22.65 -16.66 22.98
C PRO A 72 -21.41 -15.80 23.22
N LEU A 73 -20.23 -16.29 22.83
CA LEU A 73 -19.06 -15.42 22.70
C LEU A 73 -19.27 -14.52 21.48
N LEU A 74 -19.20 -13.20 21.69
CA LEU A 74 -19.34 -12.19 20.64
C LEU A 74 -18.05 -11.38 20.53
N ILE A 75 -17.30 -11.61 19.47
CA ILE A 75 -15.99 -11.01 19.23
C ILE A 75 -16.10 -10.06 18.04
N SER A 76 -15.68 -8.82 18.24
CA SER A 76 -15.72 -7.77 17.20
C SER A 76 -14.33 -7.57 16.61
N LEU A 77 -14.14 -7.97 15.35
CA LEU A 77 -12.88 -7.87 14.60
C LEU A 77 -12.92 -6.69 13.60
N PRO A 78 -12.26 -5.56 13.88
CA PRO A 78 -12.17 -4.47 12.92
C PRO A 78 -11.28 -4.86 11.73
N VAL A 79 -11.77 -4.64 10.51
CA VAL A 79 -10.97 -4.79 9.28
C VAL A 79 -10.87 -3.44 8.59
N PRO A 80 -9.66 -2.87 8.40
CA PRO A 80 -9.48 -1.60 7.71
C PRO A 80 -10.00 -1.59 6.28
N MET A 81 -10.23 -0.39 5.75
CA MET A 81 -10.64 -0.20 4.36
C MET A 81 -9.44 -0.33 3.42
N VAL A 82 -9.09 -1.58 3.09
CA VAL A 82 -7.91 -1.95 2.29
C VAL A 82 -8.18 -2.14 0.79
N VAL A 83 -9.42 -1.91 0.36
CA VAL A 83 -9.84 -1.84 -1.04
C VAL A 83 -10.47 -0.48 -1.30
N SER A 84 -10.68 -0.10 -2.57
CA SER A 84 -11.37 1.16 -2.90
C SER A 84 -12.79 1.17 -2.33
N PRO A 85 -13.26 2.28 -1.73
CA PRO A 85 -14.66 2.40 -1.32
C PRO A 85 -15.66 2.27 -2.48
N ASN A 86 -15.23 2.53 -3.73
CA ASN A 86 -16.09 2.46 -4.92
C ASN A 86 -16.48 1.02 -5.33
N VAL A 87 -15.81 0.00 -4.79
CA VAL A 87 -16.19 -1.40 -4.99
C VAL A 87 -17.00 -1.98 -3.83
N LEU A 88 -17.26 -1.19 -2.79
CA LEU A 88 -17.97 -1.64 -1.59
C LEU A 88 -19.46 -1.30 -1.66
N GLN A 89 -20.27 -2.17 -1.06
CA GLN A 89 -21.65 -1.92 -0.70
C GLN A 89 -21.72 -1.08 0.58
N SER A 90 -22.91 -0.58 0.93
CA SER A 90 -23.10 0.25 2.13
C SER A 90 -22.80 -0.47 3.45
N ASP A 91 -22.80 -1.81 3.45
CA ASP A 91 -22.47 -2.64 4.61
C ASP A 91 -20.96 -2.97 4.71
N GLY A 92 -20.15 -2.46 3.78
CA GLY A 92 -18.70 -2.67 3.72
C GLY A 92 -18.26 -3.93 2.97
N ARG A 93 -19.18 -4.76 2.44
CA ARG A 93 -18.82 -5.93 1.62
C ARG A 93 -18.50 -5.53 0.20
N ILE A 94 -17.61 -6.27 -0.46
CA ILE A 94 -17.33 -6.07 -1.89
C ILE A 94 -18.62 -6.38 -2.69
N ALA A 95 -18.94 -5.54 -3.67
CA ALA A 95 -20.05 -5.78 -4.57
C ALA A 95 -19.83 -7.07 -5.38
N PRO A 96 -20.78 -8.03 -5.42
CA PRO A 96 -20.63 -9.28 -6.17
C PRO A 96 -20.30 -9.08 -7.64
N SER A 97 -20.79 -7.99 -8.24
CA SER A 97 -20.51 -7.62 -9.64
C SER A 97 -19.08 -7.18 -9.91
N LYS A 98 -18.30 -6.84 -8.86
CA LYS A 98 -16.90 -6.39 -8.96
C LYS A 98 -15.89 -7.44 -8.50
N LEU A 99 -16.30 -8.34 -7.59
CA LEU A 99 -15.39 -9.28 -6.92
C LEU A 99 -14.59 -10.16 -7.90
N GLY A 100 -15.26 -10.76 -8.89
CA GLY A 100 -14.59 -11.67 -9.83
C GLY A 100 -13.52 -10.97 -10.69
N ASP A 101 -13.74 -9.71 -11.05
CA ASP A 101 -12.77 -8.90 -11.81
C ASP A 101 -11.58 -8.51 -10.94
N MET A 102 -11.82 -8.11 -9.68
CA MET A 102 -10.76 -7.83 -8.71
C MET A 102 -9.86 -9.04 -8.45
N GLN A 103 -10.44 -10.23 -8.34
CA GLN A 103 -9.70 -11.49 -8.16
C GLN A 103 -8.86 -11.81 -9.40
N GLN A 104 -9.41 -11.67 -10.61
CA GLN A 104 -8.67 -11.89 -11.86
C GLN A 104 -7.50 -10.92 -12.02
N LYS A 105 -7.67 -9.67 -11.55
CA LYS A 105 -6.63 -8.64 -11.54
C LYS A 105 -5.61 -8.80 -10.42
N GLY A 106 -5.78 -9.76 -9.51
CA GLY A 106 -4.88 -9.99 -8.37
C GLY A 106 -4.96 -8.89 -7.31
N VAL A 107 -6.11 -8.24 -7.15
CA VAL A 107 -6.30 -7.18 -6.14
C VAL A 107 -6.73 -7.76 -4.79
N ILE A 108 -7.47 -8.87 -4.79
CA ILE A 108 -7.95 -9.52 -3.59
C ILE A 108 -8.04 -11.05 -3.82
N GLY A 109 -7.68 -11.83 -2.80
CA GLY A 109 -7.82 -13.28 -2.82
C GLY A 109 -9.30 -13.72 -2.74
N SER A 110 -9.57 -15.00 -2.99
CA SER A 110 -10.94 -15.55 -2.91
C SER A 110 -11.38 -15.91 -1.50
N ASN A 111 -10.43 -16.20 -0.62
CA ASN A 111 -10.68 -16.70 0.72
C ASN A 111 -9.88 -15.92 1.75
N ALA A 112 -10.39 -15.95 2.97
CA ALA A 112 -9.68 -15.57 4.18
C ALA A 112 -9.61 -16.76 5.13
N ARG A 113 -8.68 -16.69 6.07
CA ARG A 113 -8.53 -17.64 7.16
C ARG A 113 -8.75 -16.90 8.48
N ILE A 114 -9.66 -17.41 9.30
CA ILE A 114 -9.77 -17.04 10.71
C ILE A 114 -8.94 -18.02 11.53
N SER A 115 -8.06 -17.52 12.38
CA SER A 115 -7.34 -18.31 13.39
C SER A 115 -7.82 -17.88 14.77
N MET A 116 -8.17 -18.85 15.61
CA MET A 116 -8.68 -18.61 16.96
C MET A 116 -8.29 -19.79 17.87
N PRO A 117 -7.34 -19.61 18.80
CA PRO A 117 -7.11 -20.59 19.86
C PRO A 117 -8.33 -20.68 20.76
N VAL A 118 -8.85 -21.89 20.93
CA VAL A 118 -9.99 -22.20 21.79
C VAL A 118 -9.61 -23.25 22.83
N PHE A 119 -10.18 -23.14 24.03
CA PHE A 119 -9.92 -24.03 25.15
C PHE A 119 -11.13 -24.89 25.45
N ASP A 120 -10.87 -26.14 25.84
CA ASP A 120 -11.82 -27.05 26.48
C ASP A 120 -12.95 -27.57 25.59
N ILE A 121 -12.70 -27.73 24.28
CA ILE A 121 -13.73 -28.17 23.34
C ILE A 121 -13.91 -29.70 23.38
N ASP A 122 -14.87 -30.19 24.16
CA ASP A 122 -15.20 -31.60 24.42
C ASP A 122 -16.01 -32.29 23.32
N SER A 123 -15.64 -32.01 22.08
CA SER A 123 -16.29 -32.48 20.83
C SER A 123 -16.42 -34.00 20.68
N ASN A 124 -15.66 -34.79 21.44
CA ASN A 124 -15.69 -36.26 21.44
C ASN A 124 -16.00 -36.86 22.82
N ALA A 125 -16.52 -36.07 23.76
CA ALA A 125 -16.82 -36.55 25.10
C ALA A 125 -17.82 -37.71 25.10
N ASN A 126 -17.62 -38.66 26.01
CA ASN A 126 -18.50 -39.80 26.20
C ASN A 126 -18.92 -39.87 27.67
N VAL A 127 -19.91 -39.03 28.01
CA VAL A 127 -20.46 -38.91 29.36
C VAL A 127 -21.92 -39.37 29.36
N SER A 128 -22.30 -40.18 30.35
CA SER A 128 -23.66 -40.71 30.42
C SER A 128 -24.68 -39.58 30.57
N ASN A 129 -25.67 -39.54 29.66
CA ASN A 129 -26.76 -38.55 29.62
C ASN A 129 -26.34 -37.11 29.28
N ILE A 130 -25.10 -36.89 28.82
CA ILE A 130 -24.62 -35.60 28.33
C ILE A 130 -24.12 -35.83 26.89
N ALA A 131 -24.65 -35.06 25.93
CA ALA A 131 -24.16 -35.12 24.56
C ALA A 131 -22.76 -34.48 24.48
N PRO A 132 -21.90 -34.88 23.52
CA PRO A 132 -20.63 -34.19 23.27
C PRO A 132 -20.83 -32.69 23.05
N GLU A 133 -19.81 -31.88 23.35
CA GLU A 133 -19.88 -30.43 23.16
C GLU A 133 -20.03 -30.08 21.67
N ILE A 134 -20.94 -29.15 21.37
CA ILE A 134 -21.18 -28.65 20.01
C ILE A 134 -21.21 -27.11 20.03
N ASP A 135 -20.06 -26.50 19.79
CA ASP A 135 -19.95 -25.06 19.64
C ASP A 135 -20.00 -24.66 18.17
N ILE A 136 -20.98 -23.85 17.79
CA ILE A 136 -21.17 -23.40 16.41
C ILE A 136 -20.53 -22.03 16.24
N VAL A 137 -19.60 -21.92 15.30
CA VAL A 137 -19.00 -20.63 14.92
C VAL A 137 -19.76 -20.03 13.75
N SER A 138 -20.04 -18.74 13.82
CA SER A 138 -20.53 -17.95 12.71
C SER A 138 -19.76 -16.66 12.53
N PHE A 139 -19.65 -16.21 11.28
CA PHE A 139 -19.01 -14.97 10.89
C PHE A 139 -19.99 -14.08 10.15
N ASN A 140 -20.24 -12.89 10.69
CA ASN A 140 -21.26 -11.96 10.19
C ASN A 140 -22.63 -12.65 9.94
N GLY A 141 -23.03 -13.54 10.85
CA GLY A 141 -24.28 -14.29 10.79
C GLY A 141 -24.28 -15.54 9.89
N LYS A 142 -23.18 -15.86 9.19
CA LYS A 142 -23.04 -17.08 8.38
C LYS A 142 -22.27 -18.14 9.16
N SER A 143 -22.84 -19.34 9.31
CA SER A 143 -22.17 -20.44 10.01
C SER A 143 -20.92 -20.91 9.25
N LEU A 144 -19.83 -21.10 9.98
CA LEU A 144 -18.54 -21.61 9.49
C LEU A 144 -18.31 -23.09 9.86
N GLY A 145 -19.13 -23.63 10.76
CA GLY A 145 -19.03 -25.02 11.23
C GLY A 145 -19.00 -25.11 12.75
N THR A 146 -18.56 -26.27 13.24
CA THR A 146 -18.44 -26.58 14.67
C THR A 146 -16.98 -26.61 15.09
N LEU A 147 -16.68 -26.13 16.31
CA LEU A 147 -15.35 -26.25 16.90
C LEU A 147 -15.00 -27.72 17.17
N GLN A 148 -13.70 -28.01 17.21
CA GLN A 148 -13.16 -29.33 17.52
C GLN A 148 -11.99 -29.16 18.50
N GLY A 149 -11.86 -30.08 19.46
CA GLY A 149 -10.79 -30.04 20.45
C GLY A 149 -10.87 -31.20 21.44
N ALA A 150 -10.37 -30.97 22.67
CA ALA A 150 -10.45 -31.93 23.76
C ALA A 150 -10.43 -31.23 25.14
N ASP A 151 -10.96 -31.94 26.14
CA ASP A 151 -10.89 -31.65 27.58
C ASP A 151 -9.55 -31.04 28.01
N ASN A 152 -9.63 -29.91 28.69
CA ASN A 152 -8.54 -29.19 29.36
C ASN A 152 -7.36 -28.84 28.43
N ARG A 153 -7.63 -28.60 27.13
CA ARG A 153 -6.60 -28.29 26.13
C ARG A 153 -6.94 -27.12 25.24
N TRP A 154 -5.92 -26.33 24.93
CA TRP A 154 -5.96 -25.32 23.88
C TRP A 154 -5.77 -25.97 22.50
N THR A 155 -6.61 -25.57 21.55
CA THR A 155 -6.55 -26.00 20.15
C THR A 155 -6.58 -24.77 19.25
N ASP A 156 -5.61 -24.63 18.34
CA ASP A 156 -5.65 -23.58 17.31
C ASP A 156 -6.67 -23.95 16.24
N THR A 157 -7.79 -23.22 16.23
CA THR A 157 -8.84 -23.42 15.24
C THR A 157 -8.59 -22.56 14.02
N ASN A 158 -8.70 -23.17 12.84
CA ASN A 158 -8.53 -22.51 11.55
C ASN A 158 -9.81 -22.67 10.71
N LEU A 159 -10.50 -21.56 10.44
CA LEU A 159 -11.76 -21.55 9.70
C LEU A 159 -11.59 -20.77 8.39
N GLN A 160 -12.11 -21.33 7.30
CA GLN A 160 -12.11 -20.65 6.00
C GLN A 160 -13.35 -19.76 5.87
N VAL A 161 -13.15 -18.54 5.40
CA VAL A 161 -14.20 -17.55 5.15
C VAL A 161 -14.11 -17.10 3.70
N ASP A 162 -15.25 -16.94 3.04
CA ASP A 162 -15.28 -16.35 1.70
C ASP A 162 -14.99 -14.85 1.82
N ILE A 163 -14.12 -14.31 0.97
CA ILE A 163 -13.77 -12.89 1.01
C ILE A 163 -15.00 -11.98 0.88
N SER A 164 -16.06 -12.44 0.20
CA SER A 164 -17.32 -11.72 0.03
C SER A 164 -18.11 -11.50 1.32
N ASP A 165 -17.82 -12.28 2.37
CA ASP A 165 -18.50 -12.17 3.65
C ASP A 165 -17.87 -11.12 4.59
N ILE A 166 -16.65 -10.65 4.27
CA ILE A 166 -15.89 -9.66 5.04
C ILE A 166 -16.40 -8.25 4.78
N LYS A 167 -16.58 -7.48 5.86
CA LYS A 167 -16.91 -6.07 5.84
C LYS A 167 -15.64 -5.25 6.01
N PHE A 168 -15.23 -4.53 4.98
CA PHE A 168 -14.05 -3.65 4.98
C PHE A 168 -14.40 -2.25 5.52
N GLY A 169 -13.51 -1.67 6.31
CA GLY A 169 -13.73 -0.39 7.00
C GLY A 169 -14.76 -0.47 8.12
N GLN A 170 -15.07 -1.67 8.62
CA GLN A 170 -16.12 -1.96 9.58
C GLN A 170 -15.69 -3.07 10.55
N ASN A 171 -16.49 -3.26 11.60
CA ASN A 171 -16.36 -4.41 12.49
C ASN A 171 -17.01 -5.65 11.88
N ASN A 172 -16.32 -6.78 11.97
CA ASN A 172 -16.82 -8.10 11.62
C ASN A 172 -17.13 -8.87 12.91
N GLU A 173 -18.30 -9.50 12.97
CA GLU A 173 -18.71 -10.26 14.14
C GLU A 173 -18.29 -11.72 13.97
N ILE A 174 -17.54 -12.24 14.95
CA ILE A 174 -17.37 -13.68 15.16
C ILE A 174 -18.27 -14.02 16.36
N ARG A 175 -19.19 -14.95 16.15
CA ARG A 175 -20.09 -15.46 17.19
C ARG A 175 -19.84 -16.95 17.40
N VAL A 176 -19.67 -17.35 18.66
CA VAL A 176 -19.63 -18.76 19.06
C VAL A 176 -20.84 -19.07 19.92
N ASP A 177 -21.76 -19.86 19.38
CA ASP A 177 -22.89 -20.40 20.13
C ASP A 177 -22.41 -21.65 20.89
N ILE A 178 -22.33 -21.53 22.21
CA ILE A 178 -21.73 -22.54 23.10
C ILE A 178 -22.71 -23.67 23.39
N ASP A 179 -22.22 -24.91 23.37
CA ASP A 179 -22.90 -26.14 23.78
C ASP A 179 -24.34 -26.30 23.23
N THR A 180 -24.49 -26.13 21.91
CA THR A 180 -25.79 -26.25 21.23
C THR A 180 -26.34 -27.68 21.19
N GLY A 181 -25.52 -28.67 21.58
CA GLY A 181 -25.88 -30.08 21.65
C GLY A 181 -26.66 -30.44 22.92
N ASN A 182 -26.63 -29.59 23.95
CA ASN A 182 -27.26 -29.83 25.24
C ASN A 182 -28.20 -28.68 25.64
N THR A 183 -29.08 -28.92 26.62
CA THR A 183 -30.06 -27.93 27.11
C THR A 183 -29.66 -27.25 28.43
N GLY A 184 -28.52 -27.62 29.00
CA GLY A 184 -28.00 -27.07 30.25
C GLY A 184 -26.51 -26.77 30.13
N ASP A 185 -25.95 -26.11 31.14
CA ASP A 185 -24.52 -25.77 31.22
C ASP A 185 -23.69 -27.02 31.53
N ASN A 186 -23.43 -27.84 30.51
CA ASN A 186 -22.63 -29.06 30.65
C ASN A 186 -21.18 -28.83 30.23
N TRP A 187 -20.99 -28.07 29.15
CA TRP A 187 -19.69 -27.74 28.60
C TRP A 187 -19.49 -26.23 28.56
N CYS A 188 -18.23 -25.82 28.65
CA CYS A 188 -17.84 -24.43 28.55
C CYS A 188 -16.55 -24.30 27.77
N MET A 189 -16.34 -23.13 27.20
CA MET A 189 -15.15 -22.87 26.40
C MET A 189 -14.58 -21.47 26.65
N SER A 190 -13.35 -21.25 26.21
CA SER A 190 -12.74 -19.91 26.11
C SER A 190 -12.02 -19.70 24.78
N ALA A 191 -11.92 -18.45 24.34
CA ALA A 191 -11.09 -18.06 23.20
C ALA A 191 -10.04 -17.06 23.68
N ASP A 192 -8.81 -17.15 23.17
CA ASP A 192 -7.69 -16.25 23.54
C ASP A 192 -7.69 -15.00 22.66
N TRP A 193 -7.36 -15.17 21.38
CA TRP A 193 -7.36 -14.12 20.38
C TRP A 193 -7.99 -14.60 19.08
N VAL A 194 -8.37 -13.65 18.24
CA VAL A 194 -8.87 -13.92 16.88
C VAL A 194 -8.05 -13.14 15.89
N SER A 195 -7.67 -13.79 14.80
CA SER A 195 -7.11 -13.13 13.61
C SER A 195 -7.91 -13.44 12.37
N ILE A 196 -7.89 -12.53 11.40
CA ILE A 196 -8.28 -12.81 10.02
C ILE A 196 -7.10 -12.52 9.10
N GLU A 197 -6.85 -13.44 8.17
CA GLU A 197 -5.79 -13.35 7.17
C GLU A 197 -6.35 -13.53 5.77
N PHE A 198 -6.03 -12.61 4.86
CA PHE A 198 -6.37 -12.71 3.44
C PHE A 198 -5.38 -11.98 2.54
N ASP A 199 -5.36 -12.35 1.27
CA ASP A 199 -4.50 -11.75 0.27
C ASP A 199 -5.14 -10.47 -0.28
N VAL A 200 -4.38 -9.38 -0.33
CA VAL A 200 -4.79 -8.08 -0.86
C VAL A 200 -3.60 -7.37 -1.50
N ALA A 201 -3.86 -6.59 -2.55
CA ALA A 201 -2.83 -5.80 -3.23
C ALA A 201 -2.28 -4.66 -2.36
N ILE A 202 -1.01 -4.35 -2.58
CA ILE A 202 -0.30 -3.23 -1.95
C ILE A 202 -0.94 -1.90 -2.40
N PRO A 203 -1.15 -0.93 -1.49
CA PRO A 203 -1.79 0.32 -1.84
C PRO A 203 -0.94 1.22 -2.74
N VAL A 204 -1.60 2.13 -3.46
CA VAL A 204 -0.98 3.04 -4.43
C VAL A 204 -1.02 4.50 -3.97
N ILE A 205 0.09 5.23 -4.16
CA ILE A 205 0.16 6.68 -3.95
C ILE A 205 0.31 7.38 -5.29
N LEU A 206 -0.49 8.41 -5.52
CA LEU A 206 -0.32 9.32 -6.64
C LEU A 206 0.45 10.58 -6.21
N ALA A 207 1.62 10.82 -6.83
CA ALA A 207 2.52 11.93 -6.51
C ALA A 207 2.59 12.96 -7.65
N HIS A 208 2.23 14.22 -7.36
CA HIS A 208 2.17 15.28 -8.36
C HIS A 208 3.55 15.86 -8.73
N GLY A 209 3.59 16.64 -9.81
CA GLY A 209 4.78 17.35 -10.30
C GLY A 209 5.06 18.71 -9.65
N ILE A 210 5.97 19.47 -10.25
CA ILE A 210 6.25 20.85 -9.83
C ILE A 210 5.07 21.78 -10.17
N ALA A 211 4.87 22.83 -9.38
CA ALA A 211 3.77 23.79 -9.48
C ALA A 211 2.35 23.20 -9.36
N ALA A 212 2.23 21.91 -9.04
CA ALA A 212 0.99 21.15 -8.97
C ALA A 212 0.58 20.83 -7.53
N GLN A 213 -0.63 20.31 -7.36
CA GLN A 213 -1.12 19.67 -6.13
C GLN A 213 -1.81 18.34 -6.46
N SER A 214 -2.37 17.69 -5.45
CA SER A 214 -3.11 16.43 -5.63
C SER A 214 -4.25 16.54 -6.65
N ASP A 215 -4.86 17.71 -6.80
CA ASP A 215 -5.91 18.03 -7.77
C ASP A 215 -5.53 17.74 -9.23
N THR A 216 -4.23 17.70 -9.55
CA THR A 216 -3.76 17.37 -10.90
C THR A 216 -3.98 15.91 -11.32
N TRP A 217 -4.50 15.08 -10.41
CA TRP A 217 -4.97 13.72 -10.69
C TRP A 217 -6.48 13.64 -10.88
N ASP A 218 -7.22 14.75 -10.74
CA ASP A 218 -8.66 14.79 -11.03
C ASP A 218 -8.93 14.66 -12.53
N ASP A 219 -10.14 14.22 -12.86
CA ASP A 219 -10.54 13.82 -14.22
C ASP A 219 -10.35 14.94 -15.26
N ASP A 220 -10.53 16.21 -14.86
CA ASP A 220 -10.30 17.37 -15.72
C ASP A 220 -8.85 17.50 -16.23
N THR A 221 -7.87 16.96 -15.47
CA THR A 221 -6.43 17.04 -15.78
C THR A 221 -5.82 15.68 -16.09
N ALA A 222 -6.37 14.60 -15.55
CA ALA A 222 -5.87 13.24 -15.66
C ALA A 222 -7.02 12.27 -15.99
N PRO A 223 -7.65 12.39 -17.17
CA PRO A 223 -8.90 11.72 -17.49
C PRO A 223 -8.79 10.21 -17.35
N GLY A 224 -9.69 9.65 -16.55
CA GLY A 224 -9.81 8.22 -16.29
C GLY A 224 -8.79 7.63 -15.32
N VAL A 225 -7.84 8.39 -14.77
CA VAL A 225 -6.83 7.82 -13.84
C VAL A 225 -7.49 7.31 -12.55
N LEU A 226 -8.31 8.13 -11.90
CA LEU A 226 -8.96 7.75 -10.65
C LEU A 226 -10.01 6.64 -10.86
N SER A 227 -10.83 6.76 -11.91
CA SER A 227 -11.82 5.73 -12.23
C SER A 227 -11.17 4.39 -12.56
N THR A 228 -10.00 4.38 -13.23
CA THR A 228 -9.27 3.13 -13.48
C THR A 228 -8.81 2.48 -12.17
N LEU A 229 -8.26 3.25 -11.22
CA LEU A 229 -7.86 2.72 -9.91
C LEU A 229 -9.07 2.20 -9.11
N ASP A 230 -10.19 2.92 -9.19
CA ASP A 230 -11.46 2.55 -8.55
C ASP A 230 -12.06 1.29 -9.16
N ASP A 231 -12.04 1.14 -10.49
CA ASP A 231 -12.53 -0.05 -11.19
C ASP A 231 -11.64 -1.27 -10.95
N TYR A 232 -10.34 -1.08 -10.71
CA TYR A 232 -9.48 -2.14 -10.21
C TYR A 232 -9.79 -2.51 -8.75
N GLY A 233 -10.39 -1.61 -7.97
CA GLY A 233 -10.69 -1.84 -6.55
C GLY A 233 -9.49 -1.68 -5.62
N ILE A 234 -8.37 -1.11 -6.10
CA ILE A 234 -7.15 -0.94 -5.31
C ILE A 234 -7.31 0.23 -4.35
N ARG A 235 -6.79 0.08 -3.13
CA ARG A 235 -6.71 1.20 -2.20
C ARG A 235 -5.62 2.18 -2.64
N TYR A 236 -6.01 3.42 -2.90
CA TYR A 236 -5.06 4.48 -3.25
C TYR A 236 -5.34 5.79 -2.51
N THR A 237 -4.36 6.69 -2.52
CA THR A 237 -4.55 8.10 -2.16
C THR A 237 -3.64 9.01 -2.99
N ARG A 238 -3.88 10.31 -2.94
CA ARG A 238 -3.10 11.33 -3.65
C ARG A 238 -2.78 12.47 -2.70
N PHE A 239 -1.50 12.76 -2.52
CA PHE A 239 -1.06 13.76 -1.56
C PHE A 239 -0.55 15.01 -2.24
N SER A 240 -0.91 16.14 -1.62
CA SER A 240 -0.32 17.44 -1.85
C SER A 240 1.01 17.59 -1.11
N ALA A 241 2.05 18.05 -1.78
CA ALA A 241 3.32 18.47 -1.18
C ALA A 241 3.51 19.99 -1.39
N ASP A 242 4.72 20.52 -1.15
CA ASP A 242 5.01 21.90 -1.54
C ASP A 242 5.12 21.96 -3.07
N LYS A 243 4.27 22.81 -3.69
CA LYS A 243 4.20 22.97 -5.16
C LYS A 243 5.57 23.26 -5.75
N ASN A 244 6.38 24.09 -5.10
CA ASN A 244 7.70 24.52 -5.59
C ASN A 244 8.81 24.24 -4.58
N GLY A 245 8.57 23.34 -3.63
CA GLY A 245 9.58 22.89 -2.68
C GLY A 245 10.67 22.08 -3.36
N THR A 246 11.83 22.00 -2.71
CA THR A 246 12.88 21.07 -3.13
C THR A 246 12.38 19.62 -3.01
N THR A 247 12.94 18.74 -3.81
CA THR A 247 12.79 17.29 -3.76
C THR A 247 13.10 16.73 -2.37
N ALA A 248 14.09 17.29 -1.66
CA ALA A 248 14.39 16.91 -0.27
C ALA A 248 13.27 17.32 0.71
N THR A 249 12.73 18.54 0.57
CA THR A 249 11.60 18.99 1.40
C THR A 249 10.35 18.15 1.12
N ASN A 250 10.01 17.95 -0.14
CA ASN A 250 8.85 17.14 -0.53
C ASN A 250 9.00 15.67 -0.12
N ALA A 251 10.21 15.10 -0.19
CA ALA A 251 10.49 13.76 0.31
C ALA A 251 10.11 13.61 1.79
N ASN A 252 10.45 14.57 2.65
CA ASN A 252 10.08 14.55 4.06
C ASN A 252 8.55 14.68 4.26
N ILE A 253 7.89 15.55 3.49
CA ILE A 253 6.42 15.70 3.55
C ILE A 253 5.74 14.38 3.15
N LEU A 254 6.20 13.77 2.05
CA LEU A 254 5.67 12.50 1.56
C LEU A 254 5.93 11.37 2.55
N ASN A 255 7.11 11.31 3.19
CA ASN A 255 7.42 10.31 4.21
C ASN A 255 6.34 10.27 5.30
N ASN A 256 6.04 11.43 5.88
CA ASN A 256 5.08 11.53 6.98
C ASN A 256 3.65 11.21 6.54
N LYS A 257 3.24 11.69 5.35
CA LYS A 257 1.89 11.45 4.82
C LYS A 257 1.66 10.00 4.42
N ILE A 258 2.65 9.39 3.77
CA ILE A 258 2.59 7.99 3.36
C ILE A 258 2.59 7.11 4.61
N GLN A 259 3.48 7.34 5.58
CA GLN A 259 3.49 6.58 6.82
C GLN A 259 2.11 6.57 7.50
N GLY A 260 1.49 7.75 7.69
CA GLY A 260 0.16 7.82 8.31
C GLY A 260 -0.92 7.05 7.55
N PHE A 261 -0.90 7.10 6.21
CA PHE A 261 -1.83 6.31 5.40
C PHE A 261 -1.57 4.80 5.46
N LEU A 262 -0.31 4.38 5.51
CA LEU A 262 0.03 2.98 5.62
C LEU A 262 -0.29 2.42 7.03
N ASP A 263 -0.14 3.23 8.08
CA ASP A 263 -0.50 2.87 9.46
C ASP A 263 -1.99 2.52 9.59
N GLU A 264 -2.88 3.25 8.89
CA GLU A 264 -4.32 2.97 8.83
C GLU A 264 -4.62 1.58 8.24
N LEU A 265 -3.80 1.13 7.29
CA LEU A 265 -3.99 -0.12 6.56
C LEU A 265 -3.19 -1.29 7.16
N LYS A 266 -2.33 -1.00 8.15
CA LYS A 266 -1.28 -1.89 8.67
C LYS A 266 -0.26 -2.31 7.60
N SER A 267 -0.07 -1.49 6.57
CA SER A 267 0.89 -1.81 5.51
C SER A 267 2.29 -1.31 5.84
N ASP A 268 3.30 -2.06 5.47
CA ASP A 268 4.71 -1.64 5.46
C ASP A 268 5.22 -1.45 4.03
N LYS A 269 4.36 -1.60 3.01
CA LYS A 269 4.69 -1.54 1.59
C LYS A 269 3.79 -0.57 0.84
N VAL A 270 4.32 0.03 -0.22
CA VAL A 270 3.58 0.95 -1.07
C VAL A 270 4.10 0.98 -2.50
N HIS A 271 3.19 1.16 -3.46
CA HIS A 271 3.53 1.53 -4.83
C HIS A 271 3.33 3.03 -5.04
N VAL A 272 4.21 3.67 -5.80
CA VAL A 272 4.06 5.10 -6.12
C VAL A 272 3.93 5.29 -7.63
N ILE A 273 2.88 5.96 -8.06
CA ILE A 273 2.72 6.46 -9.42
C ILE A 273 2.90 7.97 -9.38
N ALA A 274 3.93 8.46 -10.05
CA ALA A 274 4.33 9.84 -10.00
C ALA A 274 4.32 10.50 -11.37
N HIS A 275 4.11 11.81 -11.39
CA HIS A 275 4.21 12.63 -12.58
C HIS A 275 5.33 13.67 -12.43
N SER A 276 6.10 13.89 -13.49
CA SER A 276 7.09 14.98 -13.56
C SER A 276 8.05 14.94 -12.35
N LYS A 277 8.24 16.07 -11.65
CA LYS A 277 9.05 16.18 -10.42
C LYS A 277 8.68 15.17 -9.33
N GLY A 278 7.44 14.69 -9.28
CA GLY A 278 6.99 13.73 -8.25
C GLY A 278 7.85 12.47 -8.24
N GLY A 279 8.30 11.98 -9.41
CA GLY A 279 9.19 10.81 -9.47
C GLY A 279 10.59 11.10 -8.94
N LEU A 280 11.01 12.37 -8.92
CA LEU A 280 12.25 12.77 -8.27
C LEU A 280 12.09 12.90 -6.75
N ASP A 281 10.95 13.42 -6.30
CA ASP A 281 10.57 13.52 -4.89
C ASP A 281 10.53 12.12 -4.25
N THR A 282 9.96 11.13 -4.95
CA THR A 282 9.91 9.74 -4.47
C THR A 282 11.28 9.08 -4.37
N GLN A 283 12.20 9.34 -5.29
CA GLN A 283 13.56 8.79 -5.21
C GLN A 283 14.36 9.41 -4.07
N ASN A 284 14.17 10.71 -3.80
CA ASN A 284 14.74 11.33 -2.61
C ASN A 284 14.08 10.81 -1.33
N LEU A 285 12.77 10.54 -1.34
CA LEU A 285 12.11 9.83 -0.24
C LEU A 285 12.76 8.47 0.01
N LYS A 286 13.00 7.66 -1.02
CA LYS A 286 13.72 6.38 -0.86
C LYS A 286 15.10 6.57 -0.24
N ALA A 287 15.82 7.63 -0.60
CA ALA A 287 17.13 7.94 -0.03
C ALA A 287 17.08 8.31 1.47
N LEU A 288 15.93 8.75 2.00
CA LEU A 288 15.72 8.97 3.43
C LEU A 288 15.59 7.66 4.23
N SER A 289 15.51 6.51 3.56
CA SER A 289 15.29 5.20 4.19
C SER A 289 14.04 5.19 5.08
N PRO A 290 12.84 5.42 4.50
CA PRO A 290 11.59 5.40 5.24
C PRO A 290 11.38 4.04 5.92
N SER A 291 10.59 4.01 7.00
CA SER A 291 10.22 2.78 7.73
C SER A 291 9.36 1.81 6.92
N PHE A 292 8.84 2.26 5.78
CA PHE A 292 8.11 1.45 4.81
C PHE A 292 8.92 1.20 3.54
N GLU A 293 8.60 0.14 2.83
CA GLU A 293 9.15 -0.21 1.53
C GLU A 293 8.37 0.46 0.39
N ILE A 294 9.09 1.16 -0.49
CA ILE A 294 8.58 1.56 -1.81
C ILE A 294 8.85 0.40 -2.77
N THR A 295 7.83 -0.42 -3.02
CA THR A 295 7.91 -1.66 -3.81
C THR A 295 8.11 -1.37 -5.29
N SER A 296 7.52 -0.28 -5.79
CA SER A 296 7.75 0.20 -7.15
C SER A 296 7.54 1.72 -7.28
N LEU A 297 8.15 2.29 -8.32
CA LEU A 297 7.94 3.66 -8.75
C LEU A 297 7.58 3.68 -10.25
N SER A 298 6.37 4.11 -10.57
CA SER A 298 5.94 4.33 -11.94
C SER A 298 5.92 5.81 -12.26
N THR A 299 6.49 6.23 -13.39
CA THR A 299 6.69 7.66 -13.69
C THR A 299 6.13 8.07 -15.05
N PHE A 300 5.31 9.12 -15.04
CA PHE A 300 4.89 9.87 -16.23
C PHE A 300 5.85 11.03 -16.45
N SER A 301 6.68 10.96 -17.49
CA SER A 301 7.64 12.01 -17.89
C SER A 301 8.40 12.65 -16.73
N THR A 302 8.91 11.84 -15.81
CA THR A 302 9.81 12.35 -14.77
C THR A 302 11.14 12.74 -15.43
N PRO A 303 11.67 13.96 -15.21
CA PRO A 303 12.98 14.37 -15.74
C PRO A 303 14.11 13.72 -14.94
N HIS A 304 14.28 12.40 -15.10
CA HIS A 304 15.24 11.62 -14.35
C HIS A 304 16.69 12.07 -14.59
N LEU A 305 16.99 12.52 -15.82
CA LEU A 305 18.27 13.10 -16.23
C LEU A 305 18.25 14.64 -16.22
N GLY A 306 17.22 15.25 -15.64
CA GLY A 306 16.99 16.69 -15.66
C GLY A 306 16.34 17.19 -16.95
N SER A 307 16.19 18.50 -17.04
CA SER A 307 15.51 19.20 -18.14
C SER A 307 16.24 20.47 -18.51
N VAL A 308 16.53 20.63 -19.81
CA VAL A 308 17.09 21.89 -20.34
C VAL A 308 16.14 23.07 -20.18
N ALA A 309 14.82 22.84 -20.15
CA ALA A 309 13.87 23.90 -19.80
C ALA A 309 14.12 24.42 -18.39
N ALA A 310 14.45 23.53 -17.44
CA ALA A 310 14.79 23.93 -16.08
C ALA A 310 16.13 24.67 -16.03
N ASP A 311 17.15 24.18 -16.73
CA ASP A 311 18.45 24.85 -16.85
C ASP A 311 18.31 26.31 -17.31
N LEU A 312 17.69 26.51 -18.47
CA LEU A 312 17.48 27.83 -19.06
C LEU A 312 16.57 28.72 -18.18
N SER A 313 15.57 28.13 -17.54
CA SER A 313 14.71 28.84 -16.59
C SER A 313 15.49 29.32 -15.37
N VAL A 314 16.40 28.50 -14.81
CA VAL A 314 17.25 28.88 -13.67
C VAL A 314 18.21 30.00 -14.07
N ILE A 315 18.89 29.89 -15.22
CA ILE A 315 19.80 30.95 -15.73
C ILE A 315 19.05 32.28 -15.81
N LYS A 316 17.80 32.25 -16.30
CA LYS A 316 16.95 33.43 -16.43
C LYS A 316 16.49 33.99 -15.09
N MET A 317 16.05 33.13 -14.17
CA MET A 317 15.53 33.52 -12.86
C MET A 317 16.62 34.07 -11.92
N ASP A 318 17.85 33.57 -12.01
CA ASP A 318 18.99 34.04 -11.21
C ASP A 318 19.61 35.36 -11.76
N HIS A 319 18.91 36.08 -12.65
CA HIS A 319 19.32 37.35 -13.26
C HIS A 319 20.62 37.30 -14.10
N TYR A 320 21.09 36.13 -14.51
CA TYR A 320 22.20 35.99 -15.46
C TYR A 320 21.75 36.04 -16.92
N ALA A 321 20.50 36.42 -17.20
CA ALA A 321 19.98 36.55 -18.56
C ALA A 321 20.86 37.46 -19.44
N ASP A 322 21.47 38.49 -18.84
CA ASP A 322 22.37 39.44 -19.52
C ASP A 322 23.79 38.89 -19.75
N ILE A 323 24.12 37.72 -19.19
CA ILE A 323 25.44 37.06 -19.30
C ILE A 323 25.38 35.81 -20.19
N TYR A 324 24.19 35.34 -20.58
CA TYR A 324 24.08 34.26 -21.56
C TYR A 324 24.70 34.70 -22.90
N SER A 325 25.89 34.19 -23.21
CA SER A 325 26.55 34.39 -24.49
C SER A 325 26.19 33.24 -25.41
N ASN A 326 25.59 33.54 -26.57
CA ASN A 326 25.39 32.55 -27.63
C ASN A 326 26.78 31.99 -28.01
N VAL A 327 27.02 30.74 -27.62
CA VAL A 327 28.16 29.94 -28.07
C VAL A 327 27.82 29.35 -29.44
N SER A 328 28.81 29.13 -30.31
CA SER A 328 28.64 28.67 -31.71
C SER A 328 27.84 27.37 -31.90
N THR A 329 27.40 26.73 -30.82
CA THR A 329 26.56 25.53 -30.73
C THR A 329 25.04 25.82 -30.77
N ASP A 330 24.58 27.08 -30.80
CA ASP A 330 23.15 27.45 -31.02
C ASP A 330 22.91 28.23 -32.34
N PRO A 331 23.08 27.59 -33.52
CA PRO A 331 23.01 28.28 -34.82
C PRO A 331 21.62 28.87 -35.15
N ASN A 332 20.56 28.38 -34.52
CA ASN A 332 19.18 28.85 -34.73
C ASN A 332 18.69 29.79 -33.61
N ASN A 333 19.58 30.09 -32.64
CA ASN A 333 19.32 30.90 -31.46
C ASN A 333 18.10 30.40 -30.64
N TYR A 334 17.89 29.09 -30.53
CA TYR A 334 16.75 28.51 -29.81
C TYR A 334 16.86 28.75 -28.30
N ALA A 335 18.04 28.60 -27.70
CA ALA A 335 18.25 28.91 -26.29
C ALA A 335 18.14 30.42 -26.04
N GLY A 336 18.70 31.25 -26.94
CA GLY A 336 18.51 32.71 -26.88
C GLY A 336 17.03 33.13 -26.96
N LYS A 337 16.23 32.51 -27.84
CA LYS A 337 14.78 32.72 -27.91
C LYS A 337 14.06 32.27 -26.63
N TYR A 338 14.51 31.19 -26.00
CA TYR A 338 13.99 30.75 -24.71
C TYR A 338 14.23 31.79 -23.60
N MET A 339 15.43 32.37 -23.57
CA MET A 339 15.77 33.42 -22.62
C MET A 339 14.89 34.67 -22.79
N GLN A 340 14.49 34.97 -24.03
CA GLN A 340 13.59 36.08 -24.41
C GLN A 340 12.11 35.81 -24.16
N LEU A 341 11.70 34.59 -23.77
CA LEU A 341 10.32 34.36 -23.32
C LEU A 341 9.98 35.41 -22.24
N PRO A 342 8.73 35.89 -22.08
CA PRO A 342 8.39 36.71 -20.94
C PRO A 342 8.75 35.95 -19.66
N ASN A 343 9.14 36.66 -18.60
CA ASN A 343 9.13 36.07 -17.27
C ASN A 343 7.73 35.51 -17.07
N ILE A 344 7.57 34.19 -16.99
CA ILE A 344 6.24 33.55 -16.95
C ILE A 344 5.53 34.08 -15.69
N PRO A 345 4.59 35.04 -15.78
CA PRO A 345 4.09 35.74 -14.60
C PRO A 345 3.00 34.94 -13.86
N PHE A 346 2.71 33.70 -14.27
CA PHE A 346 1.55 32.95 -13.81
C PHE A 346 1.90 31.47 -13.57
N ALA A 347 1.53 30.96 -12.38
CA ALA A 347 1.33 29.55 -12.01
C ALA A 347 2.35 28.46 -12.40
N GLY A 348 3.51 28.79 -12.99
CA GLY A 348 4.51 27.81 -13.43
C GLY A 348 5.55 27.43 -12.36
N PRO A 349 6.52 26.58 -12.72
CA PRO A 349 7.63 26.16 -11.85
C PRO A 349 8.41 27.35 -11.27
N LYS A 350 8.75 27.29 -9.97
CA LYS A 350 9.51 28.33 -9.26
C LYS A 350 10.64 27.76 -8.43
N MET A 351 11.51 28.67 -8.01
CA MET A 351 12.48 28.43 -6.95
C MET A 351 11.80 28.10 -5.61
N PRO A 352 12.43 27.27 -4.76
CA PRO A 352 13.71 26.58 -5.00
C PRO A 352 13.58 25.31 -5.86
N GLY A 353 12.38 24.73 -5.99
CA GLY A 353 12.17 23.39 -6.56
C GLY A 353 12.57 23.22 -8.02
N ILE A 354 12.55 24.29 -8.83
CA ILE A 354 12.99 24.22 -10.23
C ILE A 354 14.48 23.89 -10.37
N ARG A 355 15.33 24.22 -9.38
CA ARG A 355 16.76 23.84 -9.39
C ARG A 355 16.97 22.33 -9.37
N ASP A 356 16.04 21.58 -8.77
CA ASP A 356 16.15 20.12 -8.69
C ASP A 356 15.81 19.42 -10.00
N LEU A 357 15.31 20.18 -10.99
CA LEU A 357 14.99 19.69 -12.32
C LEU A 357 16.13 19.92 -13.32
N THR A 358 17.19 20.62 -12.94
CA THR A 358 18.33 20.90 -13.85
C THR A 358 19.14 19.65 -14.14
N THR A 359 19.81 19.62 -15.30
CA THR A 359 20.62 18.47 -15.73
C THR A 359 21.81 18.23 -14.81
N ASP A 360 22.40 19.30 -14.27
CA ASP A 360 23.52 19.22 -13.33
C ASP A 360 23.08 18.61 -11.99
N THR A 361 21.95 19.03 -11.44
CA THR A 361 21.41 18.46 -10.20
C THR A 361 21.04 16.99 -10.39
N ALA A 362 20.44 16.63 -11.52
CA ALA A 362 20.14 15.24 -11.85
C ALA A 362 21.40 14.38 -11.99
N SER A 363 22.43 14.89 -12.68
CA SER A 363 23.72 14.21 -12.82
C SER A 363 24.39 13.95 -11.47
N ASN A 364 24.40 14.96 -10.59
CA ASN A 364 24.90 14.82 -9.22
C ASN A 364 24.11 13.77 -8.42
N ALA A 365 22.77 13.77 -8.52
CA ALA A 365 21.93 12.78 -7.84
C ALA A 365 22.20 11.34 -8.30
N ILE A 366 22.46 11.13 -9.60
CA ILE A 366 22.85 9.81 -10.14
C ILE A 366 24.21 9.39 -9.59
N GLN A 367 25.20 10.29 -9.58
CA GLN A 367 26.52 10.01 -9.03
C GLN A 367 26.45 9.66 -7.53
N MET A 368 25.58 10.34 -6.78
CA MET A 368 25.32 10.08 -5.36
C MET A 368 24.42 8.86 -5.10
N ARG A 369 23.92 8.19 -6.15
CA ARG A 369 22.99 7.05 -6.06
C ARG A 369 21.69 7.39 -5.31
N THR A 370 21.28 8.64 -5.33
CA THR A 370 19.95 9.08 -4.85
C THR A 370 18.92 9.11 -5.98
N ARG A 371 19.35 8.74 -7.19
CA ARG A 371 18.57 8.56 -8.42
C ARG A 371 18.84 7.15 -8.96
N GLY A 372 17.82 6.52 -9.55
CA GLY A 372 17.83 5.10 -9.94
C GLY A 372 17.89 4.14 -8.74
N ASN A 373 17.43 4.58 -7.56
CA ASN A 373 17.58 3.86 -6.29
C ASN A 373 16.37 2.99 -5.89
N ILE A 374 15.39 2.87 -6.79
CA ILE A 374 14.22 2.00 -6.63
C ILE A 374 14.27 0.97 -7.77
N ALA A 375 14.43 -0.31 -7.42
CA ALA A 375 14.70 -1.36 -8.40
C ALA A 375 13.56 -1.52 -9.43
N ASN A 376 12.31 -1.53 -8.96
CA ASN A 376 11.14 -1.65 -9.82
C ASN A 376 10.66 -0.26 -10.25
N THR A 377 11.48 0.45 -11.04
CA THR A 377 11.07 1.72 -11.63
C THR A 377 10.57 1.51 -13.05
N PHE A 378 9.32 1.91 -13.32
CA PHE A 378 8.69 1.90 -14.63
C PHE A 378 8.51 3.32 -15.15
N SER A 379 8.68 3.55 -16.45
CA SER A 379 8.55 4.89 -17.02
C SER A 379 7.73 4.88 -18.31
N ILE A 380 6.95 5.95 -18.49
CA ILE A 380 6.34 6.31 -19.77
C ILE A 380 6.82 7.73 -20.08
N GLY A 381 7.42 7.90 -21.26
CA GLY A 381 7.75 9.22 -21.80
C GLY A 381 6.66 9.73 -22.74
N ALA A 382 6.69 11.01 -23.06
CA ALA A 382 5.76 11.63 -24.00
C ALA A 382 6.50 12.40 -25.11
N ASN A 383 5.89 12.45 -26.29
CA ASN A 383 6.35 13.23 -27.43
C ASN A 383 5.21 14.17 -27.87
N ALA A 384 5.45 15.47 -27.79
CA ALA A 384 4.47 16.49 -28.12
C ALA A 384 4.29 16.71 -29.63
N ASP A 385 5.17 16.16 -30.47
CA ASP A 385 5.05 16.15 -31.93
C ASP A 385 4.02 15.08 -32.34
N LEU A 386 2.73 15.40 -32.19
CA LEU A 386 1.63 14.42 -32.26
C LEU A 386 1.44 13.80 -33.65
N ASN A 387 1.89 14.48 -34.71
CA ASN A 387 1.85 14.00 -36.09
C ASN A 387 3.24 13.58 -36.62
N GLN A 388 4.29 13.70 -35.80
CA GLN A 388 5.65 13.26 -36.09
C GLN A 388 6.25 13.89 -37.36
N ASP A 389 5.89 15.14 -37.65
CA ASP A 389 6.40 15.85 -38.83
C ASP A 389 7.69 16.65 -38.52
N GLY A 390 8.13 16.64 -37.26
CA GLY A 390 9.30 17.37 -36.82
C GLY A 390 9.00 18.83 -36.47
N VAL A 391 7.74 19.22 -36.33
CA VAL A 391 7.31 20.59 -36.01
C VAL A 391 6.11 20.61 -35.07
N ILE A 392 6.14 21.49 -34.06
CA ILE A 392 4.96 21.78 -33.22
C ILE A 392 4.14 22.88 -33.91
N GLU A 393 3.10 22.50 -34.68
CA GLU A 393 2.34 23.45 -35.52
C GLU A 393 0.89 23.70 -35.07
N LYS A 394 0.34 23.01 -34.07
CA LYS A 394 -1.09 23.12 -33.75
C LYS A 394 -1.38 23.11 -32.25
N ASP A 395 -2.47 23.75 -31.86
CA ASP A 395 -3.17 23.35 -30.63
C ASP A 395 -3.87 22.01 -30.95
N PRO A 396 -3.77 20.97 -30.09
CA PRO A 396 -3.48 21.00 -28.66
C PRO A 396 -2.04 20.60 -28.23
N ASP A 397 -1.06 20.49 -29.14
CA ASP A 397 0.30 19.97 -28.89
C ASP A 397 1.03 20.65 -27.70
N ILE A 398 0.58 21.84 -27.34
CA ILE A 398 1.17 22.76 -26.35
C ILE A 398 0.18 23.24 -25.28
N VAL A 399 -1.10 22.85 -25.39
CA VAL A 399 -2.18 23.30 -24.51
C VAL A 399 -2.05 22.65 -23.13
N GLY A 400 -2.14 23.46 -22.06
CA GLY A 400 -2.15 23.01 -20.67
C GLY A 400 -0.96 23.50 -19.83
N LEU A 401 0.27 23.46 -20.38
CA LEU A 401 1.48 24.00 -19.73
C LEU A 401 1.63 25.52 -19.95
N PHE A 402 1.22 25.99 -21.12
CA PHE A 402 1.26 27.39 -21.50
C PHE A 402 -0.18 27.83 -21.78
N PRO A 403 -0.81 28.66 -20.91
CA PRO A 403 -2.19 29.08 -21.10
C PRO A 403 -2.39 29.85 -22.41
N TRP A 404 -3.66 29.93 -22.82
CA TRP A 404 -4.13 30.56 -24.05
C TRP A 404 -3.38 31.87 -24.35
N GLY A 405 -2.65 31.90 -25.47
CA GLY A 405 -1.85 33.05 -25.94
C GLY A 405 -0.32 32.82 -26.01
N SER A 406 0.22 31.73 -25.46
CA SER A 406 1.68 31.50 -25.40
C SER A 406 2.18 30.32 -26.24
N ARG A 407 1.55 30.05 -27.39
CA ARG A 407 1.97 28.96 -28.32
C ARG A 407 3.45 29.01 -28.68
N TRP A 408 3.91 30.21 -28.99
CA TRP A 408 5.30 30.48 -29.32
C TRP A 408 6.25 30.07 -28.18
N ALA A 409 5.84 30.15 -26.90
CA ALA A 409 6.66 29.75 -25.76
C ALA A 409 6.80 28.22 -25.68
N GLY A 410 5.71 27.48 -25.90
CA GLY A 410 5.74 26.02 -26.00
C GLY A 410 6.62 25.52 -27.16
N VAL A 411 6.48 26.12 -28.35
CA VAL A 411 7.34 25.81 -29.50
C VAL A 411 8.80 26.11 -29.20
N THR A 412 9.09 27.25 -28.57
CA THR A 412 10.47 27.65 -28.23
C THR A 412 11.08 26.70 -27.21
N ALA A 413 10.33 26.30 -26.18
CA ALA A 413 10.74 25.29 -25.21
C ALA A 413 11.04 23.96 -25.91
N TRP A 414 10.10 23.46 -26.71
CA TRP A 414 10.28 22.22 -27.45
C TRP A 414 11.50 22.25 -28.38
N GLN A 415 11.75 23.35 -29.09
CA GLN A 415 12.94 23.52 -29.96
C GLN A 415 14.24 23.52 -29.17
N ALA A 416 14.27 24.18 -28.02
CA ALA A 416 15.44 24.18 -27.13
C ALA A 416 15.72 22.76 -26.61
N LEU A 417 14.72 22.09 -26.05
CA LEU A 417 14.87 20.72 -25.53
C LEU A 417 15.25 19.71 -26.62
N ARG A 418 14.73 19.91 -27.83
CA ARG A 418 15.11 19.09 -28.97
C ARG A 418 16.57 19.29 -29.38
N SER A 419 17.14 20.45 -29.15
CA SER A 419 18.48 20.79 -29.66
C SER A 419 19.59 20.57 -28.64
N PHE A 420 19.26 20.64 -27.35
CA PHE A 420 20.24 20.65 -26.26
C PHE A 420 20.03 19.50 -25.28
N SER A 421 21.13 18.91 -24.79
CA SER A 421 21.13 17.91 -23.73
C SER A 421 21.36 18.49 -22.34
N SER A 422 21.98 19.68 -22.25
CA SER A 422 22.17 20.47 -21.03
C SER A 422 22.44 21.93 -21.36
N ALA A 423 22.14 22.84 -20.43
CA ALA A 423 22.55 24.24 -20.53
C ALA A 423 23.14 24.76 -19.21
N ALA A 424 24.31 25.40 -19.30
CA ALA A 424 24.93 26.13 -18.21
C ALA A 424 25.21 27.59 -18.63
N TYR A 425 25.69 28.41 -17.70
CA TYR A 425 25.98 29.83 -17.96
C TYR A 425 26.94 30.09 -19.12
N LEU A 426 27.86 29.16 -19.38
CA LEU A 426 28.97 29.35 -20.32
C LEU A 426 29.10 28.25 -21.38
N ASP A 427 28.31 27.16 -21.27
CA ASP A 427 28.43 26.00 -22.15
C ASP A 427 27.08 25.32 -22.38
N THR A 428 26.88 24.83 -23.60
CA THR A 428 25.68 24.08 -24.00
C THR A 428 26.08 22.85 -24.79
N GLN A 429 25.52 21.70 -24.42
CA GLN A 429 25.72 20.46 -25.14
C GLN A 429 24.54 20.17 -26.06
N THR A 430 24.80 19.73 -27.28
CA THR A 430 23.76 19.55 -28.31
C THR A 430 23.54 18.07 -28.64
N VAL A 431 22.28 17.65 -28.58
CA VAL A 431 21.84 16.32 -29.01
C VAL A 431 20.38 16.42 -29.46
N PRO A 432 20.04 16.07 -30.72
CA PRO A 432 18.66 15.96 -31.19
C PRO A 432 17.83 14.98 -30.35
N GLN A 433 16.71 15.44 -29.77
CA GLN A 433 15.86 14.62 -28.91
C GLN A 433 14.36 14.91 -29.08
N GLU A 434 13.54 13.85 -29.09
CA GLU A 434 12.09 13.97 -28.92
C GLU A 434 11.76 14.38 -27.48
N ASN A 435 10.70 15.18 -27.30
CA ASN A 435 10.35 15.72 -25.99
C ASN A 435 8.87 16.09 -25.89
N ASP A 436 8.39 16.24 -24.66
CA ASP A 436 7.01 16.60 -24.34
C ASP A 436 6.81 18.08 -23.99
N VAL A 437 7.72 18.94 -24.49
CA VAL A 437 7.87 20.37 -24.18
C VAL A 437 8.61 20.65 -22.85
N VAL A 438 8.69 19.69 -21.92
CA VAL A 438 9.34 19.88 -20.61
C VAL A 438 10.45 18.87 -20.36
N VAL A 439 10.33 17.65 -20.87
CA VAL A 439 11.23 16.53 -20.62
C VAL A 439 11.48 15.80 -21.93
N THR A 440 12.75 15.48 -22.19
CA THR A 440 13.12 14.67 -23.35
C THR A 440 12.81 13.20 -23.10
N LEU A 441 12.59 12.41 -24.15
CA LEU A 441 12.34 10.97 -24.00
C LEU A 441 13.49 10.23 -23.32
N ALA A 442 14.74 10.67 -23.56
CA ALA A 442 15.91 10.10 -22.90
C ALA A 442 15.92 10.40 -21.40
N SER A 443 15.51 11.62 -21.00
CA SER A 443 15.37 11.98 -19.60
C SER A 443 14.17 11.31 -18.93
N ALA A 444 13.08 11.08 -19.65
CA ALA A 444 11.93 10.33 -19.14
C ALA A 444 12.21 8.83 -18.95
N ASN A 445 13.08 8.26 -19.80
CA ASN A 445 13.39 6.83 -19.85
C ASN A 445 14.91 6.56 -19.78
N PRO A 446 15.56 6.84 -18.64
CA PRO A 446 16.98 6.54 -18.49
C PRO A 446 17.21 5.02 -18.40
N SER A 447 18.45 4.59 -18.58
CA SER A 447 18.84 3.16 -18.62
C SER A 447 18.49 2.34 -17.36
N TYR A 448 18.24 2.99 -16.23
CA TYR A 448 17.88 2.30 -14.99
C TYR A 448 16.37 2.09 -14.82
N THR A 449 15.53 2.60 -15.72
CA THR A 449 14.08 2.34 -15.70
C THR A 449 13.69 1.27 -16.70
N ASN A 450 12.60 0.57 -16.38
CA ASN A 450 11.87 -0.27 -17.32
C ASN A 450 10.89 0.61 -18.10
N ALA A 451 11.33 1.12 -19.25
CA ALA A 451 10.48 1.93 -20.10
C ALA A 451 9.34 1.08 -20.68
N LEU A 452 8.09 1.45 -20.38
CA LEU A 452 6.90 0.78 -20.91
C LEU A 452 6.53 1.28 -22.30
N GLY A 453 7.22 2.30 -22.81
CA GLY A 453 7.03 2.91 -24.11
C GLY A 453 6.81 4.42 -24.00
N ASN A 454 6.61 5.05 -25.17
CA ASN A 454 6.34 6.49 -25.27
C ASN A 454 4.96 6.72 -25.84
N VAL A 455 4.35 7.85 -25.48
CA VAL A 455 3.01 8.23 -25.97
C VAL A 455 3.06 9.55 -26.73
N LEU A 456 2.20 9.70 -27.73
CA LEU A 456 1.99 10.96 -28.42
C LEU A 456 1.07 11.82 -27.55
N ALA A 457 1.69 12.67 -26.73
CA ALA A 457 1.03 13.55 -25.78
C ALA A 457 2.01 14.66 -25.38
N ASN A 458 1.49 15.72 -24.76
CA ASN A 458 2.36 16.65 -24.05
C ASN A 458 2.54 16.23 -22.59
N HIS A 459 3.43 16.92 -21.88
CA HIS A 459 3.79 16.58 -20.51
C HIS A 459 2.59 16.45 -19.55
N SER A 460 1.53 17.23 -19.78
CA SER A 460 0.34 17.24 -18.91
C SER A 460 -0.71 16.22 -19.33
N THR A 461 -0.94 16.06 -20.64
CA THR A 461 -2.03 15.24 -21.19
C THR A 461 -1.73 13.74 -21.21
N MET A 462 -0.51 13.33 -20.90
CA MET A 462 -0.14 11.91 -20.84
C MET A 462 -0.76 11.14 -19.67
N LYS A 463 -1.23 11.82 -18.62
CA LYS A 463 -1.87 11.20 -17.46
C LYS A 463 -3.28 10.76 -17.85
N THR A 464 -3.45 9.48 -18.17
CA THR A 464 -4.73 8.92 -18.59
C THR A 464 -4.99 7.58 -17.93
N GLY A 465 -6.25 7.17 -17.85
CA GLY A 465 -6.65 5.83 -17.40
C GLY A 465 -5.90 4.71 -18.12
N GLN A 466 -5.80 4.78 -19.45
CA GLN A 466 -5.06 3.81 -20.25
C GLN A 466 -3.57 3.72 -19.85
N ASN A 467 -2.94 4.86 -19.58
CA ASN A 467 -1.52 4.88 -19.23
C ASN A 467 -1.27 4.47 -17.78
N VAL A 468 -2.21 4.73 -16.85
CA VAL A 468 -2.10 4.20 -15.48
C VAL A 468 -2.32 2.68 -15.46
N GLU A 469 -3.24 2.16 -16.29
CA GLU A 469 -3.48 0.72 -16.43
C GLU A 469 -2.21 -0.04 -16.83
N ARG A 470 -1.40 0.52 -17.74
CA ARG A 470 -0.11 -0.06 -18.13
C ARG A 470 0.84 -0.20 -16.94
N PHE A 471 0.83 0.73 -15.99
CA PHE A 471 1.60 0.59 -14.76
C PHE A 471 0.99 -0.46 -13.83
N LEU A 472 -0.33 -0.44 -13.66
CA LEU A 472 -1.05 -1.40 -12.83
C LEU A 472 -0.76 -2.84 -13.23
N GLN A 473 -0.73 -3.13 -14.54
CA GLN A 473 -0.37 -4.45 -15.08
C GLN A 473 1.05 -4.93 -14.71
N GLN A 474 1.96 -4.02 -14.32
CA GLN A 474 3.32 -4.38 -13.91
C GLN A 474 3.48 -4.50 -12.40
N ILE A 475 2.65 -3.78 -11.63
CA ILE A 475 2.88 -3.59 -10.19
C ILE A 475 1.88 -4.32 -9.32
N ILE A 476 0.69 -4.67 -9.84
CA ILE A 476 -0.30 -5.37 -9.04
C ILE A 476 0.14 -6.81 -8.85
N SER A 477 0.44 -7.12 -7.61
CA SER A 477 0.53 -8.46 -7.08
C SER A 477 -0.15 -8.50 -5.72
N MET A 478 -0.77 -9.62 -5.40
CA MET A 478 -1.17 -9.90 -4.02
C MET A 478 0.09 -10.05 -3.14
N ARG A 479 -0.07 -9.71 -1.87
CA ARG A 479 0.99 -9.82 -0.86
C ARG A 479 1.46 -11.25 -0.62
#